data_AF-A0A945I6Y2-F1
#
_entry.id   AF-A0A945I6Y2-F1
#
_cell.length_a   1.000
_cell.length_b   1.000
_cell.length_c   1.000
_cell.angle_alpha   90.00
_cell.angle_beta   90.00
_cell.angle_gamma   90.00
#
_symmetry.space_group_name_H-M   'P 1'
#
loop_
_entity.id
_entity.type
_entity.pdbx_description
1 polymer ?
#
loop_
_entity_poly.entity_id
_entity_poly.type
_entity_poly.pdbx_seq_one_letter_code
_entity_poly.pdbx_strand_id
1 'polypeptide(L)'
;MLVSIGLSGVVALCLLSFAGWKLVYALEYATKDQFADIIITYGIVALLSVAALVGLVMLGLNRTLSAREYDLRNLPDRPEFYDYDLLNLPHHLEEFDERNLKSLTFTVFDTETTGLRPSQGDEIIQIAGVRVEDGIIKEHKIFDKLVNPGITIPKASIRFHGITDEMVTDQPKIGEVLREFRDFIGNSILVAHN
;
A
#
# COMPACT_ATOMS: atom_id res chain seq x y z
N MET A 1 1.81 -14.10 -6.77
CA MET A 1 2.70 -14.43 -5.63
C MET A 1 1.95 -14.60 -4.31
N LEU A 2 0.94 -13.76 -4.01
CA LEU A 2 -0.02 -13.96 -2.88
C LEU A 2 -0.68 -15.36 -2.86
N VAL A 3 -0.98 -15.93 -4.05
CA VAL A 3 -1.50 -17.30 -4.19
C VAL A 3 -0.53 -18.38 -3.66
N SER A 4 0.78 -18.16 -3.78
CA SER A 4 1.79 -19.14 -3.34
C SER A 4 1.89 -19.21 -1.81
N ILE A 5 1.74 -18.08 -1.12
CA ILE A 5 1.77 -18.01 0.35
C ILE A 5 0.50 -18.67 0.92
N GLY A 6 -0.65 -18.41 0.30
CA GLY A 6 -1.92 -19.04 0.65
C GLY A 6 -1.89 -20.57 0.48
N LEU A 7 -1.33 -21.07 -0.62
CA LEU A 7 -1.26 -22.51 -0.88
C LEU A 7 -0.35 -23.24 0.12
N SER A 8 0.81 -22.68 0.46
CA SER A 8 1.71 -23.25 1.48
C SER A 8 1.09 -23.24 2.89
N GLY A 9 0.32 -22.21 3.24
CA GLY A 9 -0.38 -22.14 4.53
C GLY A 9 -1.49 -23.19 4.64
N VAL A 10 -2.30 -23.36 3.59
CA VAL A 10 -3.38 -24.36 3.55
C VAL A 10 -2.83 -25.79 3.62
N VAL A 11 -1.73 -26.08 2.91
CA VAL A 11 -1.06 -27.39 2.98
C VAL A 11 -0.51 -27.65 4.39
N ALA A 12 0.06 -26.65 5.05
CA ALA A 12 0.55 -26.78 6.43
C ALA A 12 -0.57 -27.07 7.44
N LEU A 13 -1.71 -26.36 7.34
CA LEU A 13 -2.89 -26.64 8.16
C LEU A 13 -3.43 -28.05 7.93
N CYS A 14 -3.52 -28.51 6.68
CA CYS A 14 -3.98 -29.86 6.36
C CYS A 14 -3.05 -30.96 6.94
N LEU A 15 -1.74 -30.75 6.89
CA LEU A 15 -0.75 -31.68 7.46
C LEU A 15 -0.82 -31.71 8.99
N LEU A 16 -1.01 -30.56 9.64
CA LEU A 16 -1.20 -30.48 11.10
C LEU A 16 -2.50 -31.16 11.54
N SER A 17 -3.60 -30.97 10.79
CA SER A 17 -4.87 -31.67 11.04
C SER A 17 -4.73 -33.19 10.87
N PHE A 18 -3.97 -33.65 9.86
CA PHE A 18 -3.74 -35.09 9.63
C PHE A 18 -2.83 -35.72 10.70
N ALA A 19 -1.78 -35.02 11.13
CA ALA A 19 -0.92 -35.46 12.22
C ALA A 19 -1.66 -35.50 13.57
N GLY A 20 -2.52 -34.50 13.83
CA GLY A 20 -3.40 -34.46 15.00
C GLY A 20 -4.39 -35.62 15.03
N TRP A 21 -5.04 -35.91 13.89
CA TRP A 21 -5.93 -37.08 13.75
C TRP A 21 -5.20 -38.40 14.02
N LYS A 22 -3.99 -38.57 13.48
CA LYS A 22 -3.17 -39.78 13.72
C LYS A 22 -2.74 -39.93 15.18
N LEU A 23 -2.44 -38.84 15.88
CA LEU A 23 -2.12 -38.87 17.31
C LEU A 23 -3.33 -39.30 18.14
N VAL A 24 -4.51 -38.70 17.89
CA VAL A 24 -5.76 -39.07 18.57
C VAL A 24 -6.08 -40.55 18.33
N TYR A 25 -6.01 -41.01 17.08
CA TYR A 25 -6.20 -42.41 16.72
C TYR A 25 -5.17 -43.33 17.41
N ALA A 26 -3.89 -42.95 17.42
CA ALA A 26 -2.85 -43.74 18.08
C ALA A 26 -3.08 -43.85 19.59
N LEU A 27 -3.56 -42.80 20.25
CA LEU A 27 -3.89 -42.79 21.68
C LEU A 27 -5.15 -43.61 22.01
N GLU A 28 -6.14 -43.63 21.13
CA GLU A 28 -7.40 -44.36 21.31
C GLU A 28 -7.20 -45.89 21.33
N TYR A 29 -6.18 -46.39 20.62
CA TYR A 29 -5.86 -47.83 20.52
C TYR A 29 -4.59 -48.24 21.29
N ALA A 30 -3.99 -47.33 22.09
CA ALA A 30 -2.75 -47.59 22.83
C ALA A 30 -2.98 -48.36 24.14
N THR A 31 -2.07 -49.28 24.47
CA THR A 31 -1.98 -49.86 25.82
C THR A 31 -1.28 -48.89 26.79
N LYS A 32 -1.52 -49.03 28.10
CA LYS A 32 -1.00 -48.09 29.13
C LYS A 32 0.51 -47.87 29.09
N ASP A 33 1.26 -48.89 28.72
CA ASP A 33 2.72 -48.90 28.55
C ASP A 33 3.19 -48.16 27.28
N GLN A 34 2.32 -47.98 26.28
CA GLN A 34 2.66 -47.33 25.01
C GLN A 34 2.40 -45.81 25.00
N PHE A 35 1.68 -45.26 25.98
CA PHE A 35 1.30 -43.84 25.99
C PHE A 35 2.49 -42.88 25.98
N ALA A 36 3.53 -43.17 26.77
CA ALA A 36 4.70 -42.29 26.87
C ALA A 36 5.44 -42.19 25.53
N ASP A 37 5.66 -43.33 24.87
CA ASP A 37 6.37 -43.39 23.59
C ASP A 37 5.57 -42.72 22.46
N ILE A 38 4.24 -42.89 22.46
CA ILE A 38 3.35 -42.24 21.49
C ILE A 38 3.37 -40.72 21.69
N ILE A 39 3.22 -40.23 22.92
CA ILE A 39 3.23 -38.79 23.21
C ILE A 39 4.58 -38.17 22.82
N ILE A 40 5.69 -38.82 23.17
CA ILE A 40 7.05 -38.34 22.83
C ILE A 40 7.25 -38.30 21.32
N THR A 41 6.92 -39.39 20.62
CA THR A 41 7.16 -39.51 19.18
C THR A 41 6.37 -38.46 18.40
N TYR A 42 5.05 -38.36 18.64
CA TYR A 42 4.21 -37.41 17.93
C TYR A 42 4.44 -35.96 18.39
N GLY A 43 4.83 -35.74 19.66
CA GLY A 43 5.24 -34.44 20.17
C GLY A 43 6.50 -33.90 19.47
N ILE A 44 7.51 -34.75 19.26
CA ILE A 44 8.72 -34.40 18.51
C ILE A 44 8.38 -34.09 17.05
N VAL A 45 7.56 -34.92 16.39
CA VAL A 45 7.15 -34.71 15.00
C VAL A 45 6.38 -33.39 14.84
N ALA A 46 5.48 -33.07 15.77
CA ALA A 46 4.75 -31.81 15.78
C ALA A 46 5.70 -30.60 15.93
N LEU A 47 6.66 -30.67 16.86
CA LEU A 47 7.64 -29.61 17.08
C LEU A 47 8.51 -29.36 15.84
N LEU A 48 9.02 -30.42 15.21
CA LEU A 48 9.82 -30.33 13.98
C LEU A 48 9.02 -29.73 12.82
N SER A 49 7.73 -30.09 12.70
CA SER A 49 6.85 -29.59 11.65
C SER A 49 6.57 -28.09 11.81
N VAL A 50 6.33 -27.63 13.04
CA VAL A 50 6.16 -26.20 13.35
C VAL A 50 7.46 -25.44 13.07
N ALA A 51 8.62 -25.95 13.48
CA ALA A 51 9.90 -25.33 13.21
C ALA A 51 10.19 -25.21 11.70
N ALA A 52 9.88 -26.25 10.92
CA ALA A 52 10.02 -26.24 9.46
C ALA A 52 9.09 -25.20 8.80
N LEU A 53 7.83 -25.10 9.26
CA LEU A 53 6.87 -24.11 8.77
C LEU A 53 7.35 -22.68 9.07
N VAL A 54 7.78 -22.42 10.31
CA VAL A 54 8.35 -21.12 10.70
C VAL A 54 9.56 -20.78 9.83
N GLY A 55 10.45 -21.75 9.60
CA GLY A 55 11.61 -21.59 8.72
C GLY A 55 11.20 -21.20 7.28
N LEU A 56 10.22 -21.90 6.70
CA LEU A 56 9.68 -21.61 5.35
C LEU A 56 9.05 -20.21 5.27
N VAL A 57 8.26 -19.84 6.27
CA VAL A 57 7.62 -18.52 6.35
C VAL A 57 8.69 -17.42 6.46
N MET A 58 9.69 -17.59 7.33
CA MET A 58 10.80 -16.66 7.47
C MET A 58 11.61 -16.53 6.18
N LEU A 59 11.84 -17.64 5.46
CA LEU A 59 12.55 -17.63 4.18
C LEU A 59 11.77 -16.87 3.10
N GLY A 60 10.44 -17.05 3.06
CA GLY A 60 9.54 -16.32 2.15
C GLY A 60 9.49 -14.82 2.48
N LEU A 61 9.34 -14.47 3.75
CA LEU A 61 9.39 -13.09 4.24
C LEU A 61 10.73 -12.44 3.90
N ASN A 62 11.85 -13.08 4.21
CA ASN A 62 13.18 -12.54 3.95
C ASN A 62 13.39 -12.25 2.46
N ARG A 63 13.00 -13.17 1.57
CA ARG A 63 13.05 -12.93 0.12
C ARG A 63 12.22 -11.73 -0.31
N THR A 64 11.03 -11.57 0.25
CA THR A 64 10.11 -10.48 -0.09
C THR A 64 10.63 -9.14 0.40
N LEU A 65 11.14 -9.11 1.64
CA LEU A 65 11.75 -7.93 2.23
C LEU A 65 13.04 -7.54 1.51
N SER A 66 13.90 -8.51 1.18
CA SER A 66 15.12 -8.27 0.40
C SER A 66 14.83 -7.78 -1.01
N ALA A 67 13.77 -8.27 -1.67
CA ALA A 67 13.36 -7.77 -2.98
C ALA A 67 12.90 -6.31 -2.90
N ARG A 68 12.08 -5.95 -1.90
CA ARG A 68 11.66 -4.57 -1.65
C ARG A 68 12.84 -3.66 -1.33
N GLU A 69 13.77 -4.12 -0.52
CA GLU A 69 14.97 -3.36 -0.16
C GLU A 69 15.92 -3.18 -1.36
N TYR A 70 16.07 -4.19 -2.21
CA TYR A 70 16.83 -4.10 -3.45
C TYR A 70 16.20 -3.10 -4.43
N ASP A 71 14.88 -3.11 -4.59
CA ASP A 71 14.19 -2.15 -5.45
C ASP A 71 14.38 -0.71 -4.94
N LEU A 72 14.26 -0.48 -3.63
CA LEU A 72 14.48 0.84 -3.02
C LEU A 72 15.91 1.36 -3.22
N ARG A 73 16.92 0.49 -3.14
CA ARG A 73 18.33 0.86 -3.35
C ARG A 73 18.67 1.17 -4.82
N ASN A 74 17.84 0.74 -5.76
CA ASN A 74 18.06 0.93 -7.20
C ASN A 74 17.11 1.99 -7.80
N LEU A 75 16.40 2.75 -6.98
CA LEU A 75 15.65 3.90 -7.47
C LEU A 75 16.64 4.97 -7.96
N PRO A 76 16.40 5.59 -9.13
CA PRO A 76 17.22 6.71 -9.55
C PRO A 76 17.08 7.87 -8.56
N ASP A 77 18.14 8.69 -8.43
CA ASP A 77 18.06 9.91 -7.65
C ASP A 77 16.90 10.77 -8.16
N ARG A 78 16.05 11.23 -7.23
CA ARG A 78 14.94 12.14 -7.55
C ARG A 78 15.54 13.42 -8.13
N PRO A 79 15.22 13.80 -9.38
CA PRO A 79 15.63 15.09 -9.89
C PRO A 79 14.90 16.17 -9.08
N GLU A 80 15.64 17.00 -8.36
CA GLU A 80 15.07 18.18 -7.69
C GLU A 80 14.85 19.27 -8.76
N PHE A 81 13.59 19.52 -9.13
CA PHE A 81 13.22 20.61 -10.02
C PHE A 81 12.56 21.72 -9.20
N TYR A 82 13.30 22.81 -8.95
CA TYR A 82 12.76 24.00 -8.29
C TYR A 82 12.26 24.99 -9.34
N ASP A 83 10.95 25.16 -9.43
CA ASP A 83 10.34 26.24 -10.21
C ASP A 83 10.17 27.48 -9.32
N TYR A 84 11.21 28.33 -9.28
CA TYR A 84 11.19 29.56 -8.50
C TYR A 84 10.26 30.63 -9.10
N ASP A 85 9.79 30.46 -10.35
CA ASP A 85 8.87 31.42 -10.96
C ASP A 85 7.51 31.40 -10.26
N LEU A 86 7.14 30.29 -9.60
CA LEU A 86 5.97 30.19 -8.74
C LEU A 86 6.03 31.16 -7.54
N LEU A 87 7.22 31.57 -7.08
CA LEU A 87 7.38 32.56 -6.01
C LEU A 87 7.15 33.99 -6.50
N ASN A 88 7.28 34.23 -7.81
CA ASN A 88 7.15 35.54 -8.43
C ASN A 88 5.74 35.82 -8.97
N LEU A 89 4.80 34.88 -8.81
CA LEU A 89 3.40 35.13 -9.13
C LEU A 89 2.90 36.27 -8.22
N PRO A 90 2.11 37.23 -8.76
CA PRO A 90 1.43 38.22 -7.95
C PRO A 90 0.38 37.51 -7.09
N HIS A 91 0.82 37.00 -5.95
CA HIS A 91 -0.06 36.33 -5.02
C HIS A 91 -0.81 37.40 -4.21
N HIS A 92 -2.11 37.23 -4.04
CA HIS A 92 -2.92 38.02 -3.09
C HIS A 92 -2.60 37.67 -1.62
N LEU A 93 -1.32 37.47 -1.28
CA LEU A 93 -0.86 37.08 0.07
C LEU A 93 -1.18 38.15 1.11
N GLU A 94 -1.30 39.41 0.70
CA GLU A 94 -1.74 40.52 1.55
C GLU A 94 -3.06 40.20 2.28
N GLU A 95 -3.94 39.36 1.72
CA GLU A 95 -5.20 38.95 2.36
C GLU A 95 -4.99 38.01 3.58
N PHE A 96 -3.81 37.40 3.68
CA PHE A 96 -3.47 36.34 4.63
C PHE A 96 -2.32 36.71 5.59
N ASP A 97 -1.56 37.78 5.33
CA ASP A 97 -0.34 38.16 6.07
C ASP A 97 -0.54 38.31 7.59
N GLU A 98 -1.72 38.71 8.04
CA GLU A 98 -2.04 38.86 9.48
C GLU A 98 -2.90 37.72 10.06
N ARG A 99 -3.24 36.69 9.25
CA ARG A 99 -4.09 35.59 9.71
C ARG A 99 -3.28 34.55 10.47
N ASN A 100 -3.85 34.04 11.56
CA ASN A 100 -3.25 32.91 12.27
C ASN A 100 -3.29 31.65 11.38
N LEU A 101 -2.17 30.95 11.23
CA LEU A 101 -2.09 29.71 10.44
C LEU A 101 -3.14 28.66 10.85
N LYS A 102 -3.47 28.57 12.14
CA LYS A 102 -4.51 27.64 12.62
C LYS A 102 -5.90 28.01 12.11
N SER A 103 -6.18 29.28 11.84
CA SER A 103 -7.48 29.75 11.33
C SER A 103 -7.64 29.60 9.82
N LEU A 104 -6.56 29.24 9.11
CA LEU A 104 -6.63 29.05 7.67
C LEU A 104 -7.31 27.72 7.33
N THR A 105 -8.10 27.76 6.26
CA THR A 105 -8.65 26.56 5.65
C THR A 105 -7.81 26.21 4.44
N PHE A 106 -7.21 25.03 4.45
CA PHE A 106 -6.35 24.55 3.38
C PHE A 106 -6.63 23.08 3.06
N THR A 107 -6.39 22.69 1.82
CA THR A 107 -6.43 21.30 1.37
C THR A 107 -5.00 20.87 1.05
N VAL A 108 -4.52 19.86 1.76
CA VAL A 108 -3.28 19.17 1.42
C VAL A 108 -3.63 18.09 0.41
N PHE A 109 -2.95 18.05 -0.74
CA PHE A 109 -3.25 17.08 -1.78
C PHE A 109 -1.97 16.56 -2.45
N ASP A 110 -2.11 15.40 -3.08
CA ASP A 110 -1.07 14.72 -3.82
C ASP A 110 -1.66 14.02 -5.05
N THR A 111 -0.80 13.73 -6.03
CA THR A 111 -1.20 13.07 -7.27
C THR A 111 -0.22 11.98 -7.67
N GLU A 112 -0.75 10.87 -8.16
CA GLU A 112 0.06 9.85 -8.84
C GLU A 112 -0.10 9.99 -10.35
N THR A 113 0.96 9.70 -11.09
CA THR A 113 1.03 9.91 -12.55
C THR A 113 1.65 8.71 -13.27
N THR A 114 1.40 8.59 -14.58
CA THR A 114 2.06 7.59 -15.42
C THR A 114 3.56 7.86 -15.62
N GLY A 115 4.01 9.07 -15.30
CA GLY A 115 5.39 9.53 -15.44
C GLY A 115 5.51 11.03 -15.15
N LEU A 116 6.71 11.57 -15.28
CA LEU A 116 7.05 12.92 -14.83
C LEU A 116 6.98 13.99 -15.94
N ARG A 117 6.48 13.66 -17.14
CA ARG A 117 6.61 14.52 -18.33
C ARG A 117 5.26 14.74 -19.01
N PRO A 118 4.42 15.64 -18.47
CA PRO A 118 3.11 15.96 -19.03
C PRO A 118 3.18 16.43 -20.50
N SER A 119 4.22 17.19 -20.85
CA SER A 119 4.46 17.65 -22.24
C SER A 119 4.71 16.52 -23.24
N GLN A 120 4.93 15.29 -22.75
CA GLN A 120 5.12 14.08 -23.55
C GLN A 120 3.99 13.07 -23.38
N GLY A 121 2.87 13.47 -22.79
CA GLY A 121 1.67 12.66 -22.66
C GLY A 121 1.60 11.81 -21.40
N ASP A 122 2.41 12.10 -20.37
CA ASP A 122 2.16 11.52 -19.05
C ASP A 122 0.91 12.12 -18.42
N GLU A 123 0.10 11.27 -17.79
CA GLU A 123 -1.24 11.59 -17.30
C GLU A 123 -1.39 11.28 -15.80
N ILE A 124 -2.35 11.94 -15.16
CA ILE A 124 -2.71 11.70 -13.75
C ILE A 124 -3.53 10.40 -13.66
N ILE A 125 -3.20 9.57 -12.67
CA ILE A 125 -3.86 8.28 -12.38
C ILE A 125 -4.50 8.21 -10.98
N GLN A 126 -4.19 9.16 -10.10
CA GLN A 126 -4.86 9.32 -8.81
C GLN A 126 -4.79 10.78 -8.35
N ILE A 127 -5.84 11.23 -7.66
CA ILE A 127 -5.83 12.46 -6.87
C ILE A 127 -6.32 12.13 -5.47
N ALA A 128 -5.53 12.49 -4.46
CA ALA A 128 -5.90 12.36 -3.07
C ALA A 128 -5.74 13.71 -2.36
N GLY A 129 -6.62 14.03 -1.41
CA GLY A 129 -6.53 15.26 -0.64
C GLY A 129 -7.33 15.24 0.64
N VAL A 130 -6.84 15.98 1.63
CA VAL A 130 -7.46 16.14 2.95
C VAL A 130 -7.64 17.61 3.25
N ARG A 131 -8.84 17.95 3.73
CA ARG A 131 -9.16 19.33 4.10
C ARG A 131 -8.89 19.56 5.58
N VAL A 132 -8.16 20.63 5.86
CA VAL A 132 -7.84 21.12 7.21
C VAL A 132 -8.59 22.42 7.44
N GLU A 133 -9.38 22.45 8.51
CA GLU A 133 -10.17 23.60 8.96
C GLU A 133 -9.91 23.79 10.46
N ASP A 134 -9.57 24.99 10.89
CA ASP A 134 -9.21 25.31 12.28
C ASP A 134 -8.06 24.45 12.85
N GLY A 135 -7.13 24.04 11.98
CA GLY A 135 -6.02 23.14 12.31
C GLY A 135 -6.44 21.69 12.55
N ILE A 136 -7.66 21.30 12.19
CA ILE A 136 -8.21 19.95 12.36
C ILE A 136 -8.47 19.33 10.98
N ILE A 137 -7.96 18.11 10.78
CA ILE A 137 -8.29 17.30 9.60
C ILE A 137 -9.76 16.87 9.73
N LYS A 138 -10.58 17.23 8.76
CA LYS A 138 -11.97 16.77 8.71
C LYS A 138 -12.00 15.40 8.02
N GLU A 139 -11.99 14.32 8.80
CA GLU A 139 -11.96 12.94 8.27
C GLU A 139 -13.12 12.61 7.31
N HIS A 140 -14.27 13.27 7.48
CA HIS A 140 -15.43 13.15 6.57
C HIS A 140 -15.27 13.96 5.26
N LYS A 141 -14.15 14.67 5.10
CA LYS A 141 -13.76 15.44 3.91
C LYS A 141 -12.39 14.96 3.42
N ILE A 142 -12.30 13.66 3.13
CA ILE A 142 -11.19 13.07 2.40
C ILE A 142 -11.63 12.87 0.95
N PHE A 143 -10.79 13.28 0.02
CA PHE A 143 -10.91 12.98 -1.39
C PHE A 143 -9.85 11.95 -1.74
N ASP A 144 -10.24 10.85 -2.37
CA ASP A 144 -9.31 9.85 -2.90
C ASP A 144 -10.00 9.18 -4.10
N LYS A 145 -9.46 9.46 -5.29
CA LYS A 145 -10.00 8.90 -6.54
C LYS A 145 -8.89 8.47 -7.46
N LEU A 146 -9.02 7.23 -7.93
CA LEU A 146 -8.30 6.75 -9.10
C LEU A 146 -8.88 7.37 -10.37
N VAL A 147 -8.01 7.51 -11.37
CA VAL A 147 -8.32 8.14 -12.65
C VAL A 147 -7.90 7.19 -13.75
N ASN A 148 -8.78 6.99 -14.75
CA ASN A 148 -8.43 6.29 -15.97
C ASN A 148 -7.64 7.23 -16.90
N PRO A 149 -6.32 7.01 -17.11
CA PRO A 149 -5.50 7.90 -17.93
C PRO A 149 -5.76 7.72 -19.45
N GLY A 150 -6.44 6.64 -19.86
CA GLY A 150 -6.66 6.33 -21.27
C GLY A 150 -5.43 5.85 -22.05
N ILE A 151 -4.30 5.68 -21.34
CA ILE A 151 -3.04 5.13 -21.85
C ILE A 151 -2.56 4.01 -20.92
N THR A 152 -1.65 3.17 -21.39
CA THR A 152 -1.03 2.13 -20.56
C THR A 152 -0.08 2.74 -19.54
N ILE A 153 -0.16 2.31 -18.29
CA ILE A 153 0.74 2.77 -17.22
C ILE A 153 2.13 2.12 -17.38
N PRO A 154 3.22 2.89 -17.53
CA PRO A 154 4.55 2.32 -17.63
C PRO A 154 4.95 1.54 -16.39
N LYS A 155 5.54 0.34 -16.56
CA LYS A 155 6.05 -0.47 -15.42
C LYS A 155 7.03 0.30 -14.53
N ALA A 156 7.71 1.30 -15.07
CA ALA A 156 8.61 2.14 -14.30
C ALA A 156 7.87 2.96 -13.24
N SER A 157 6.71 3.55 -13.54
CA SER A 157 5.91 4.32 -12.59
C SER A 157 5.20 3.41 -11.58
N ILE A 158 4.66 2.27 -12.04
CA ILE A 158 3.98 1.27 -11.19
C ILE A 158 4.86 0.84 -10.01
N ARG A 159 6.18 0.75 -10.19
CA ARG A 159 7.10 0.37 -9.09
C ARG A 159 7.13 1.38 -7.93
N PHE A 160 6.73 2.62 -8.15
CA PHE A 160 6.71 3.65 -7.11
C PHE A 160 5.36 3.70 -6.40
N HIS A 161 4.27 3.83 -7.16
CA HIS A 161 2.92 4.05 -6.61
C HIS A 161 2.04 2.79 -6.52
N GLY A 162 2.38 1.71 -7.24
CA GLY A 162 1.70 0.42 -7.18
C GLY A 162 0.35 0.32 -7.89
N ILE A 163 -0.10 1.37 -8.57
CA ILE A 163 -1.37 1.43 -9.31
C ILE A 163 -1.20 0.77 -10.67
N THR A 164 -2.06 -0.20 -11.00
CA THR A 164 -1.99 -0.95 -12.26
C THR A 164 -3.11 -0.56 -13.24
N ASP A 165 -2.96 -0.93 -14.51
CA ASP A 165 -3.97 -0.69 -15.54
C ASP A 165 -5.35 -1.26 -15.14
N GLU A 166 -5.38 -2.43 -14.49
CA GLU A 166 -6.62 -3.07 -14.05
C GLU A 166 -7.35 -2.26 -12.97
N MET A 167 -6.61 -1.54 -12.12
CA MET A 167 -7.20 -0.71 -11.06
C MET A 167 -7.90 0.54 -11.63
N VAL A 168 -7.40 1.05 -12.76
CA VAL A 168 -7.85 2.32 -13.33
C VAL A 168 -8.76 2.18 -14.55
N THR A 169 -8.87 0.99 -15.15
CA THR A 169 -9.61 0.80 -16.42
C THR A 169 -11.08 1.25 -16.34
N ASP A 170 -11.76 0.95 -15.23
CA ASP A 170 -13.18 1.29 -15.06
C ASP A 170 -13.41 2.61 -14.29
N GLN A 171 -12.34 3.36 -14.02
CA GLN A 171 -12.40 4.61 -13.27
C GLN A 171 -12.77 5.80 -14.15
N PRO A 172 -13.28 6.90 -13.57
CA PRO A 172 -13.57 8.12 -14.32
C PRO A 172 -12.33 8.72 -15.01
N LYS A 173 -12.56 9.47 -16.09
CA LYS A 173 -11.49 10.24 -16.75
C LYS A 173 -11.13 11.48 -15.94
N ILE A 174 -9.91 11.99 -16.14
CA ILE A 174 -9.36 13.11 -15.37
C ILE A 174 -10.26 14.35 -15.34
N GLY A 175 -10.94 14.66 -16.46
CA GLY A 175 -11.82 15.81 -16.53
C GLY A 175 -13.02 15.75 -15.57
N GLU A 176 -13.51 14.55 -15.24
CA GLU A 176 -14.58 14.37 -14.25
C GLU A 176 -14.02 14.49 -12.83
N VAL A 177 -12.93 13.78 -12.53
CA VAL A 177 -12.30 13.80 -11.21
C VAL A 177 -11.81 15.21 -10.84
N LEU A 178 -11.28 15.99 -11.78
CA LEU A 178 -10.88 17.38 -11.53
C LEU A 178 -12.06 18.31 -11.20
N ARG A 179 -13.24 18.09 -11.80
CA ARG A 179 -14.43 18.87 -11.44
C ARG A 179 -14.87 18.54 -10.01
N GLU A 180 -14.90 17.27 -9.66
CA GLU A 180 -15.22 16.83 -8.30
C GLU A 180 -14.19 17.34 -7.29
N PHE A 181 -12.89 17.27 -7.64
CA PHE A 181 -11.82 17.77 -6.78
C PHE A 181 -11.91 19.28 -6.60
N ARG A 182 -12.19 20.05 -7.66
CA ARG A 182 -12.44 21.49 -7.57
C ARG A 182 -13.59 21.80 -6.61
N ASP A 183 -14.69 21.06 -6.70
CA ASP A 183 -15.86 21.27 -5.84
C ASP A 183 -15.53 20.88 -4.37
N PHE A 184 -14.70 19.86 -4.18
CA PHE A 184 -14.18 19.46 -2.86
C PHE A 184 -13.28 20.52 -2.20
N ILE A 185 -12.35 21.12 -2.96
CA ILE A 185 -11.43 22.15 -2.43
C ILE A 185 -12.14 23.49 -2.21
N GLY A 186 -13.15 23.83 -3.01
CA GLY A 186 -13.83 25.12 -2.94
C GLY A 186 -12.81 26.28 -2.90
N ASN A 187 -12.88 27.10 -1.85
CA ASN A 187 -11.99 28.25 -1.64
C ASN A 187 -10.80 27.96 -0.69
N SER A 188 -10.45 26.70 -0.43
CA SER A 188 -9.29 26.40 0.43
C SER A 188 -7.99 26.76 -0.26
N ILE A 189 -7.00 27.18 0.54
CA ILE A 189 -5.60 27.26 0.09
C ILE A 189 -5.14 25.84 -0.28
N LEU A 190 -4.45 25.70 -1.42
CA LEU A 190 -3.91 24.42 -1.85
C LEU A 190 -2.49 24.25 -1.37
N VAL A 191 -2.19 23.09 -0.78
CA VAL A 191 -0.87 22.73 -0.27
C VAL A 191 -0.47 21.40 -0.87
N ALA A 192 0.70 21.36 -1.51
CA ALA A 192 1.29 20.14 -2.06
C ALA A 192 2.80 20.17 -1.85
N HIS A 193 3.44 19.01 -1.97
CA HIS A 193 4.88 18.89 -1.96
C HIS A 193 5.33 18.32 -3.31
N ASN A 194 6.25 19.01 -3.98
CA ASN A 194 6.87 18.57 -5.22
C ASN A 194 8.34 18.23 -4.96
#